data_AF-A0AAN3M6U1-F1
#
_entry.id   AF-A0AAN3M6U1-F1
#
_cell.length_a   1.000
_cell.length_b   1.000
_cell.length_c   1.000
_cell.angle_alpha   90.00
_cell.angle_beta   90.00
_cell.angle_gamma   90.00
#
_symmetry.space_group_name_H-M   'P 1'
#
loop_
_entity.id
_entity.type
_entity.pdbx_description
1 polymer ?
#
loop_
_entity_poly.entity_id
_entity_poly.type
_entity_poly.pdbx_seq_one_letter_code
_entity_poly.pdbx_strand_id
1 'polypeptide(L)'
;MEVNKKQLADIFGASIRTIQNWQEQGMPVLRGGGKGNEVLYDSAAVIKWYAERDAEIENEKLRREVEELRQASETDLQPGTIEYERHRLTRAQADAQELKNARDSAEVVETAFCTFVLSRIAGEIASILDGIPLSVQRRFPELENRHVDFLKRDIIKAMNKAAALDELIPGLLSEYIEQSG
;
A
#
# COMPACT_ATOMS: atom_id res chain seq x y z
N MET A 1 -0.41 -29.59 52.08
CA MET A 1 0.25 -29.82 53.39
C MET A 1 -0.07 -28.61 54.23
N GLU A 2 -0.58 -28.78 55.45
CA GLU A 2 -0.91 -27.64 56.30
C GLU A 2 0.37 -27.06 56.92
N VAL A 3 0.60 -25.77 56.72
CA VAL A 3 1.78 -25.07 57.24
C VAL A 3 1.37 -23.80 57.97
N ASN A 4 2.09 -23.48 59.04
CA ASN A 4 1.92 -22.20 59.72
C ASN A 4 2.72 -21.09 59.02
N LYS A 5 2.50 -19.85 59.44
CA LYS A 5 3.12 -18.65 58.84
C LYS A 5 4.66 -18.67 58.85
N LYS A 6 5.29 -19.28 59.86
CA LYS A 6 6.75 -19.38 59.97
C LYS A 6 7.29 -20.41 58.99
N GLN A 7 6.69 -21.59 58.95
CA GLN A 7 7.05 -22.64 58.00
C GLN A 7 6.83 -22.20 56.55
N LEU A 8 5.76 -21.45 56.27
CA LEU A 8 5.51 -20.87 54.95
C LEU A 8 6.58 -19.84 54.57
N ALA A 9 6.99 -18.99 55.51
CA ALA A 9 8.08 -18.04 55.32
C ALA A 9 9.40 -18.76 54.99
N ASP A 10 9.71 -19.85 55.70
CA ASP A 10 10.90 -20.67 55.44
C ASP A 10 10.85 -21.37 54.07
N ILE A 11 9.69 -21.91 53.67
CA ILE A 11 9.51 -22.58 52.36
C ILE A 11 9.76 -21.64 51.19
N PHE A 12 9.25 -20.40 51.29
CA PHE A 12 9.40 -19.39 50.23
C PHE A 12 10.67 -18.54 50.39
N GLY A 13 11.50 -18.79 51.41
CA GLY A 13 12.69 -17.99 51.72
C GLY A 13 12.36 -16.51 51.94
N ALA A 14 11.16 -16.20 52.45
CA ALA A 14 10.61 -14.86 52.55
C ALA A 14 10.43 -14.43 54.01
N SER A 15 10.29 -13.13 54.25
CA SER A 15 10.01 -12.65 55.60
C SER A 15 8.56 -12.95 56.02
N ILE A 16 8.30 -13.11 57.32
CA ILE A 16 6.93 -13.23 57.85
C ILE A 16 6.05 -12.03 57.43
N ARG A 17 6.65 -10.85 57.26
CA ARG A 17 5.97 -9.65 56.75
C ARG A 17 5.58 -9.81 55.27
N THR A 18 6.43 -10.43 54.46
CA THR A 18 6.12 -10.74 53.05
C THR A 18 4.94 -11.69 52.95
N ILE A 19 4.90 -12.74 53.78
CA ILE A 19 3.76 -13.67 53.85
C ILE A 19 2.47 -12.95 54.27
N GLN A 20 2.57 -11.98 55.18
CA GLN A 20 1.43 -11.15 55.56
C GLN A 20 0.93 -10.27 54.41
N ASN A 21 1.85 -9.63 53.69
CA ASN A 21 1.50 -8.82 52.52
C ASN A 21 0.83 -9.68 51.43
N TRP A 22 1.31 -10.91 51.21
CA TRP A 22 0.68 -11.83 50.26
C TRP A 22 -0.73 -12.22 50.72
N GLN A 23 -0.93 -12.44 52.02
CA GLN A 23 -2.27 -12.66 52.57
C GLN A 23 -3.21 -11.47 52.34
N GLU A 24 -2.72 -10.24 52.49
CA GLU A 24 -3.49 -9.02 52.19
C GLU A 24 -3.77 -8.86 50.68
N GLN A 25 -2.89 -9.39 49.82
CA GLN A 25 -3.05 -9.46 48.37
C GLN A 25 -3.97 -10.60 47.89
N GLY A 26 -4.60 -11.34 48.81
CA GLY A 26 -5.55 -12.40 48.48
C GLY A 26 -4.96 -13.82 48.43
N MET A 27 -3.77 -14.03 48.99
CA MET A 27 -3.20 -15.39 49.14
C MET A 27 -4.15 -16.28 49.97
N PRO A 28 -4.48 -17.50 49.50
CA PRO A 28 -5.42 -18.39 50.17
C PRO A 28 -5.03 -18.74 51.60
N VAL A 29 -5.99 -18.63 52.53
CA VAL A 29 -5.82 -18.99 53.94
C VAL A 29 -6.79 -20.11 54.29
N LEU A 30 -6.29 -21.17 54.95
CA LEU A 30 -7.09 -22.35 55.29
C LEU A 30 -7.90 -22.14 56.58
N ARG A 31 -7.29 -21.51 57.59
CA ARG A 31 -7.98 -21.06 58.83
C ARG A 31 -7.52 -19.66 59.23
N GLY A 32 -8.47 -18.73 59.31
CA GLY A 32 -8.24 -17.36 59.80
C GLY A 32 -7.98 -17.34 61.29
N GLY A 33 -6.78 -16.93 61.69
CA GLY A 33 -6.37 -16.84 63.10
C GLY A 33 -7.14 -15.75 63.83
N GLY A 34 -8.13 -16.14 64.64
CA GLY A 34 -8.72 -15.29 65.67
C GLY A 34 -7.81 -15.15 66.90
N LYS A 35 -8.20 -14.33 67.89
CA LYS A 35 -7.43 -14.12 69.14
C LYS A 35 -7.06 -15.46 69.79
N GLY A 36 -5.78 -15.84 69.67
CA GLY A 36 -5.20 -17.06 70.25
C GLY A 36 -4.97 -18.24 69.29
N ASN A 37 -5.41 -18.17 68.02
CA ASN A 37 -5.25 -19.25 67.04
C ASN A 37 -4.21 -18.91 65.96
N GLU A 38 -3.35 -19.88 65.62
CA GLU A 38 -2.40 -19.74 64.52
C GLU A 38 -3.10 -19.77 63.15
N VAL A 39 -2.60 -18.95 62.22
CA VAL A 39 -3.06 -18.96 60.83
C VAL A 39 -2.42 -20.14 60.11
N LEU A 40 -3.25 -21.00 59.54
CA LEU A 40 -2.82 -22.15 58.75
C LEU A 40 -3.09 -21.91 57.27
N TYR A 41 -2.16 -22.38 56.44
CA TYR A 41 -2.21 -22.30 55.00
C TYR A 41 -2.11 -23.71 54.41
N ASP A 42 -2.83 -23.97 53.32
CA ASP A 42 -2.55 -25.13 52.51
C ASP A 42 -1.42 -24.77 51.53
N SER A 43 -0.28 -25.44 51.68
CA SER A 43 0.90 -25.21 50.86
C SER A 43 0.61 -25.34 49.36
N ALA A 44 -0.27 -26.26 48.95
CA ALA A 44 -0.58 -26.47 47.54
C ALA A 44 -1.38 -25.30 46.95
N ALA A 45 -2.37 -24.80 47.69
CA ALA A 45 -3.14 -23.62 47.31
C ALA A 45 -2.27 -22.35 47.24
N VAL A 46 -1.34 -22.17 48.20
CA VAL A 46 -0.42 -21.02 48.20
C VAL A 46 0.57 -21.08 47.03
N ILE A 47 1.14 -22.26 46.73
CA ILE A 47 2.05 -22.43 45.59
C ILE A 47 1.34 -22.12 44.28
N LYS A 48 0.10 -22.62 44.11
CA LYS A 48 -0.69 -22.35 42.91
C LYS A 48 -0.97 -20.85 42.75
N TRP A 49 -1.41 -20.19 43.82
CA TRP A 49 -1.64 -18.74 43.82
C TRP A 49 -0.36 -17.95 43.52
N TYR A 50 0.78 -18.35 44.10
CA TYR A 50 2.06 -17.70 43.87
C TYR A 50 2.50 -17.83 42.41
N ALA A 51 2.37 -19.02 41.81
CA ALA A 51 2.69 -19.26 40.41
C ALA A 51 1.79 -18.48 39.45
N GLU A 52 0.48 -18.40 39.74
CA GLU A 52 -0.49 -17.62 38.97
C GLU A 52 -0.16 -16.12 39.05
N ARG A 53 0.09 -15.60 40.26
CA ARG A 53 0.45 -14.19 40.46
C ARG A 53 1.75 -13.81 39.74
N ASP A 54 2.78 -14.65 39.83
CA ASP A 54 4.04 -14.38 39.16
C ASP A 54 3.89 -14.45 37.62
N ALA A 55 3.07 -15.37 37.10
CA ALA A 55 2.74 -15.42 35.68
C ALA A 55 1.91 -14.21 35.22
N GLU A 56 1.00 -13.69 36.04
CA GLU A 56 0.25 -12.47 35.75
C GLU A 56 1.15 -11.24 35.68
N ILE A 57 2.06 -11.09 36.65
CA ILE A 57 3.04 -10.00 36.67
C ILE A 57 3.92 -10.05 35.42
N GLU A 58 4.39 -11.24 35.03
CA GLU A 58 5.24 -11.39 33.87
C GLU A 58 4.47 -11.13 32.56
N ASN A 59 3.24 -11.64 32.44
CA ASN A 59 2.38 -11.33 31.30
C ASN A 59 2.05 -9.84 31.20
N GLU A 60 1.87 -9.15 32.32
CA GLU A 60 1.62 -7.71 32.31
C GLU A 60 2.85 -6.92 31.79
N LYS A 61 4.06 -7.30 32.20
CA LYS A 61 5.29 -6.71 31.65
C LYS A 61 5.41 -6.94 30.15
N LEU A 62 5.21 -8.17 29.70
CA LEU A 62 5.27 -8.52 28.28
C LEU A 62 4.21 -7.75 27.48
N ARG A 63 3.00 -7.58 28.02
CA ARG A 63 1.96 -6.77 27.37
C ARG A 63 2.37 -5.31 27.24
N ARG A 64 2.99 -4.72 28.26
CA ARG A 64 3.48 -3.34 28.21
C ARG A 64 4.62 -3.19 27.19
N GLU A 65 5.57 -4.10 27.17
CA GLU A 65 6.67 -4.09 26.21
C GLU A 65 6.17 -4.22 24.75
N VAL A 66 5.22 -5.11 24.51
CA VAL A 66 4.58 -5.24 23.19
C VAL A 66 3.84 -3.96 22.78
N GLU A 67 3.15 -3.32 23.72
CA GLU A 67 2.42 -2.07 23.45
C GLU A 67 3.38 -0.91 23.16
N GLU A 68 4.48 -0.78 23.89
CA GLU A 68 5.53 0.22 23.62
C GLU A 68 6.17 0.03 22.24
N LEU A 69 6.47 -1.23 21.87
CA LEU A 69 7.02 -1.55 20.55
C LEU A 69 6.03 -1.25 19.42
N ARG A 70 4.74 -1.49 19.64
CA ARG A 70 3.68 -1.13 18.68
C ARG A 70 3.58 0.37 18.50
N GLN A 71 3.56 1.14 19.59
CA GLN A 71 3.48 2.59 19.54
C GLN A 71 4.70 3.21 18.83
N ALA A 72 5.91 2.70 19.10
CA ALA A 72 7.12 3.12 18.38
C ALA A 72 7.00 2.84 16.87
N SER A 73 6.59 1.63 16.50
CA SER A 73 6.40 1.26 15.09
C SER A 73 5.30 2.08 14.38
N GLU A 74 4.23 2.47 15.09
CA GLU A 74 3.17 3.31 14.54
C GLU A 74 3.61 4.77 14.36
N THR A 75 4.50 5.28 15.23
CA THR A 75 5.08 6.62 15.05
C THR A 75 6.01 6.71 13.85
N ASP A 76 6.72 5.63 13.52
CA ASP A 76 7.70 5.64 12.44
C ASP A 76 7.09 5.73 11.03
N LEU A 77 5.82 5.35 10.85
CA LEU A 77 5.10 5.46 9.57
C LEU A 77 4.24 6.74 9.44
N GLN A 78 4.46 7.74 10.30
CA GLN A 78 3.75 9.02 10.19
C GLN A 78 4.36 9.93 9.12
N PRO A 79 3.53 10.72 8.39
CA PRO A 79 4.03 11.72 7.45
C PRO A 79 5.08 12.66 8.05
N GLY A 80 6.25 12.75 7.41
CA GLY A 80 7.37 13.59 7.85
C GLY A 80 8.49 12.87 8.60
N THR A 81 8.32 11.60 8.98
CA THR A 81 9.42 10.77 9.49
C THR A 81 10.32 10.26 8.36
N ILE A 82 11.57 9.94 8.67
CA ILE A 82 12.51 9.37 7.69
C ILE A 82 12.00 8.03 7.14
N GLU A 83 11.39 7.20 7.99
CA GLU A 83 10.90 5.88 7.57
C GLU A 83 9.68 5.96 6.65
N TYR A 84 8.73 6.85 6.94
CA TYR A 84 7.60 7.13 6.03
C TYR A 84 8.10 7.62 4.66
N GLU A 85 9.04 8.55 4.65
CA GLU A 85 9.62 9.09 3.41
C GLU A 85 10.37 8.01 2.61
N ARG A 86 11.11 7.12 3.29
CA ARG A 86 11.75 5.94 2.67
C ARG A 86 10.73 4.95 2.10
N HIS A 87 9.67 4.66 2.84
CA HIS A 87 8.60 3.79 2.37
C HIS A 87 7.91 4.38 1.13
N ARG A 88 7.61 5.69 1.14
CA ARG A 88 7.04 6.39 -0.03
C ARG A 88 7.98 6.35 -1.24
N LEU A 89 9.27 6.59 -1.03
CA LEU A 89 10.28 6.50 -2.09
C LEU A 89 10.36 5.08 -2.66
N THR A 90 10.39 4.06 -1.80
CA THR A 90 10.47 2.65 -2.21
C THR A 90 9.24 2.27 -3.04
N ARG A 91 8.06 2.71 -2.62
CA ARG A 91 6.82 2.51 -3.39
C ARG A 91 6.88 3.20 -4.76
N ALA A 92 7.27 4.47 -4.80
CA ALA A 92 7.41 5.21 -6.06
C ALA A 92 8.48 4.59 -6.99
N GLN A 93 9.55 4.03 -6.43
CA GLN A 93 10.56 3.28 -7.19
C GLN A 93 10.01 1.98 -7.75
N ALA A 94 9.19 1.25 -6.98
CA ALA A 94 8.49 0.06 -7.46
C ALA A 94 7.55 0.40 -8.62
N ASP A 95 6.69 1.40 -8.45
CA ASP A 95 5.76 1.87 -9.50
C ASP A 95 6.53 2.28 -10.78
N ALA A 96 7.64 2.99 -10.63
CA ALA A 96 8.49 3.39 -11.74
C ALA A 96 9.14 2.18 -12.44
N GLN A 97 9.58 1.18 -11.67
CA GLN A 97 10.16 -0.04 -12.23
C GLN A 97 9.10 -0.90 -12.93
N GLU A 98 7.88 -0.98 -12.41
CA GLU A 98 6.75 -1.65 -13.07
C GLU A 98 6.41 -0.99 -14.40
N LEU A 99 6.30 0.34 -14.44
CA LEU A 99 6.09 1.08 -15.70
C LEU A 99 7.24 0.86 -16.68
N LYS A 100 8.48 0.81 -16.21
CA LYS A 100 9.64 0.50 -17.07
C LYS A 100 9.55 -0.91 -17.63
N ASN A 101 9.24 -1.91 -16.79
CA ASN A 101 9.08 -3.29 -17.24
C ASN A 101 7.97 -3.40 -18.29
N ALA A 102 6.84 -2.72 -18.09
CA ALA A 102 5.73 -2.69 -19.04
C ALA A 102 6.10 -2.01 -20.37
N ARG A 103 6.98 -1.00 -20.35
CA ARG A 103 7.54 -0.40 -21.58
C ARG A 103 8.48 -1.38 -22.29
N ASP A 104 9.36 -2.03 -21.53
CA ASP A 104 10.33 -3.00 -22.06
C ASP A 104 9.61 -4.24 -22.64
N SER A 105 8.46 -4.64 -22.08
CA SER A 105 7.59 -5.70 -22.62
C SER A 105 6.61 -5.23 -23.71
N ALA A 106 6.65 -3.94 -24.07
CA ALA A 106 5.75 -3.29 -25.05
C ALA A 106 4.25 -3.37 -24.70
N GLU A 107 3.91 -3.52 -23.42
CA GLU A 107 2.53 -3.44 -22.91
C GLU A 107 2.02 -2.00 -22.85
N VAL A 108 2.92 -1.03 -22.58
CA VAL A 108 2.58 0.39 -22.55
C VAL A 108 3.55 1.20 -23.41
N VAL A 109 3.02 2.24 -24.06
CA VAL A 109 3.79 3.14 -24.92
C VAL A 109 3.50 4.58 -24.54
N GLU A 110 4.49 5.46 -24.67
CA GLU A 110 4.31 6.88 -24.40
C GLU A 110 3.30 7.49 -25.39
N THR A 111 2.32 8.23 -24.88
CA THR A 111 1.32 8.92 -25.72
C THR A 111 1.99 9.83 -26.74
N ALA A 112 3.07 10.53 -26.36
CA ALA A 112 3.83 11.39 -27.27
C ALA A 112 4.43 10.62 -28.45
N PHE A 113 4.89 9.38 -28.24
CA PHE A 113 5.37 8.52 -29.31
C PHE A 113 4.24 8.12 -30.25
N CYS A 114 3.09 7.71 -29.72
CA CYS A 114 1.91 7.38 -30.54
C CYS A 114 1.47 8.58 -31.38
N THR A 115 1.39 9.77 -30.78
CA THR A 115 1.09 11.02 -31.51
C THR A 115 2.09 11.28 -32.63
N PHE A 116 3.39 11.16 -32.33
CA PHE A 116 4.43 11.34 -33.34
C PHE A 116 4.31 10.36 -34.51
N VAL A 117 4.13 9.06 -34.23
CA VAL A 117 4.02 8.03 -35.27
C VAL A 117 2.78 8.25 -36.13
N LEU A 118 1.63 8.53 -35.51
CA LEU A 118 0.38 8.77 -36.23
C LEU A 118 0.46 10.02 -37.11
N SER A 119 0.99 11.14 -36.59
CA SER A 119 1.17 12.36 -37.38
C SER A 119 2.15 12.18 -38.53
N ARG A 120 3.22 11.39 -38.34
CA ARG A 120 4.14 11.03 -39.41
C ARG A 120 3.45 10.25 -40.53
N ILE A 121 2.73 9.19 -40.18
CA ILE A 121 1.99 8.37 -41.15
C ILE A 121 0.92 9.20 -41.87
N ALA A 122 0.22 10.08 -41.14
CA ALA A 122 -0.77 10.98 -41.72
C ALA A 122 -0.15 11.95 -42.73
N GLY A 123 1.05 12.47 -42.45
CA GLY A 123 1.83 13.30 -43.39
C GLY A 123 2.26 12.53 -44.64
N GLU A 124 2.71 11.28 -44.50
CA GLU A 124 3.05 10.40 -45.64
C GLU A 124 1.81 10.15 -46.52
N ILE A 125 0.66 9.87 -45.92
CA ILE A 125 -0.63 9.72 -46.64
C ILE A 125 -1.01 11.02 -47.35
N ALA A 126 -0.92 12.16 -46.65
CA ALA A 126 -1.25 13.47 -47.23
C ALA A 126 -0.38 13.78 -48.46
N SER A 127 0.92 13.46 -48.41
CA SER A 127 1.83 13.63 -49.55
C SER A 127 1.45 12.75 -50.74
N ILE A 128 1.00 11.51 -50.50
CA ILE A 128 0.49 10.64 -51.57
C ILE A 128 -0.78 11.23 -52.18
N LEU A 129 -1.71 11.70 -51.34
CA LEU A 129 -2.97 12.31 -51.79
C LEU A 129 -2.73 13.55 -52.66
N ASP A 130 -1.79 14.43 -52.29
CA ASP A 130 -1.45 15.64 -53.05
C ASP A 130 -0.96 15.33 -54.49
N GLY A 131 -0.35 14.16 -54.69
CA GLY A 131 0.11 13.71 -56.01
C GLY A 131 -1.01 13.16 -56.93
N ILE A 132 -2.19 12.85 -56.38
CA ILE A 132 -3.28 12.21 -57.13
C ILE A 132 -3.83 13.11 -58.25
N PRO A 133 -4.13 14.41 -58.05
CA PRO A 133 -4.71 15.25 -59.09
C PRO A 133 -3.85 15.33 -60.34
N LEU A 134 -2.53 15.49 -60.16
CA LEU A 134 -1.57 15.53 -61.27
C LEU A 134 -1.48 14.17 -61.98
N SER A 135 -1.48 13.09 -61.22
CA SER A 135 -1.47 11.73 -61.78
C SER A 135 -2.71 11.43 -62.61
N VAL A 136 -3.89 11.85 -62.12
CA VAL A 136 -5.17 11.73 -62.85
C VAL A 136 -5.15 12.58 -64.12
N GLN A 137 -4.72 13.84 -64.03
CA GLN A 137 -4.64 14.74 -65.19
C GLN A 137 -3.70 14.21 -66.28
N ARG A 138 -2.58 13.59 -65.89
CA ARG A 138 -1.63 12.96 -66.83
C ARG A 138 -2.19 11.69 -67.46
N ARG A 139 -2.98 10.91 -66.71
CA ARG A 139 -3.50 9.60 -67.15
C ARG A 139 -4.76 9.73 -68.00
N PHE A 140 -5.56 10.77 -67.78
CA PHE A 140 -6.83 11.04 -68.45
C PHE A 140 -6.87 12.49 -68.98
N PRO A 141 -6.13 12.82 -70.05
CA PRO A 141 -6.04 14.18 -70.58
C PRO A 141 -7.38 14.74 -71.09
N GLU A 142 -8.34 13.87 -71.39
CA GLU A 142 -9.70 14.21 -71.82
C GLU A 142 -10.60 14.74 -70.70
N LEU A 143 -10.20 14.60 -69.43
CA LEU A 143 -10.94 15.18 -68.31
C LEU A 143 -10.89 16.70 -68.36
N GLU A 144 -12.07 17.31 -68.35
CA GLU A 144 -12.17 18.76 -68.16
C GLU A 144 -11.55 19.20 -66.83
N ASN A 145 -10.90 20.37 -66.82
CA ASN A 145 -10.25 20.94 -65.63
C ASN A 145 -11.20 21.03 -64.42
N ARG A 146 -12.51 21.27 -64.63
CA ARG A 146 -13.50 21.32 -63.55
C ARG A 146 -13.56 20.03 -62.71
N HIS A 147 -13.33 18.86 -63.32
CA HIS A 147 -13.32 17.58 -62.62
C HIS A 147 -12.05 17.41 -61.79
N VAL A 148 -10.90 17.84 -62.33
CA VAL A 148 -9.61 17.84 -61.62
C VAL A 148 -9.66 18.81 -60.44
N ASP A 149 -10.29 19.98 -60.61
CA ASP A 149 -10.44 20.97 -59.54
C ASP A 149 -11.38 20.51 -58.44
N PHE A 150 -12.45 19.80 -58.79
CA PHE A 150 -13.32 19.13 -57.81
C PHE A 150 -12.52 18.11 -56.97
N LEU A 151 -11.75 17.24 -57.63
CA LEU A 151 -10.90 16.25 -56.97
C LEU A 151 -9.86 16.91 -56.04
N LYS A 152 -9.19 17.98 -56.49
CA LYS A 152 -8.25 18.76 -55.66
C LYS A 152 -8.90 19.27 -54.39
N ARG A 153 -10.13 19.81 -54.47
CA ARG A 153 -10.84 20.35 -53.31
C ARG A 153 -11.08 19.28 -52.24
N ASP A 154 -11.51 18.08 -52.63
CA ASP A 154 -11.77 17.02 -51.66
C ASP A 154 -10.48 16.43 -51.07
N ILE A 155 -9.41 16.34 -51.87
CA ILE A 155 -8.09 15.96 -51.39
C ILE A 155 -7.55 16.95 -50.36
N ILE A 156 -7.69 18.26 -50.61
CA ILE A 156 -7.25 19.29 -49.65
C ILE A 156 -7.98 19.13 -48.31
N LYS A 157 -9.30 18.84 -48.32
CA LYS A 157 -10.04 18.59 -47.07
C LYS A 157 -9.47 17.40 -46.30
N ALA A 158 -9.16 16.30 -46.99
CA ALA A 158 -8.57 15.12 -46.38
C ALA A 158 -7.16 15.41 -45.82
N MET A 159 -6.32 16.10 -46.58
CA MET A 159 -4.97 16.50 -46.16
C MET A 159 -5.00 17.41 -44.94
N ASN A 160 -5.91 18.40 -44.90
CA ASN A 160 -6.03 19.28 -43.74
C ASN A 160 -6.40 18.51 -42.48
N LYS A 161 -7.26 17.49 -42.59
CA LYS A 161 -7.60 16.63 -41.46
C LYS A 161 -6.44 15.73 -41.02
N ALA A 162 -5.63 15.25 -41.96
CA ALA A 162 -4.40 14.52 -41.67
C ALA A 162 -3.34 15.40 -41.00
N ALA A 163 -3.22 16.66 -41.42
CA ALA A 163 -2.28 17.63 -40.87
C ALA A 163 -2.62 18.05 -39.43
N ALA A 164 -3.90 18.07 -39.06
CA ALA A 164 -4.38 18.41 -37.72
C ALA A 164 -4.46 17.21 -36.76
N LEU A 165 -3.87 16.07 -37.12
CA LEU A 165 -4.03 14.83 -36.36
C LEU A 165 -3.43 14.92 -34.95
N ASP A 166 -2.29 15.60 -34.80
CA ASP A 166 -1.64 15.84 -33.51
C ASP A 166 -2.52 16.63 -32.53
N GLU A 167 -3.26 17.61 -33.03
CA GLU A 167 -4.21 18.41 -32.25
C GLU A 167 -5.46 17.60 -31.84
N LEU A 168 -5.89 16.65 -32.68
CA LEU A 168 -7.09 15.85 -32.45
C LEU A 168 -6.88 14.67 -31.49
N ILE A 169 -5.68 14.09 -31.47
CA ILE A 169 -5.38 12.87 -30.70
C ILE A 169 -5.69 13.01 -29.19
N PRO A 170 -5.33 14.10 -28.48
CA PRO A 170 -5.66 14.25 -27.07
C PRO A 170 -7.16 14.24 -26.78
N GLY A 171 -7.96 14.88 -27.65
CA GLY A 171 -9.41 14.89 -27.54
C GLY A 171 -10.01 13.50 -27.76
N LEU A 172 -9.58 12.80 -28.82
CA LEU A 172 -10.03 11.44 -29.12
C LEU A 172 -9.68 10.44 -28.02
N LEU A 173 -8.51 10.59 -27.40
CA LEU A 173 -8.12 9.76 -26.26
C LEU A 173 -9.04 10.01 -25.06
N SER A 174 -9.39 11.28 -24.80
CA SER A 174 -10.28 11.64 -23.69
C SER A 174 -11.68 11.07 -23.90
N GLU A 175 -12.24 11.22 -25.11
CA GLU A 175 -13.53 10.62 -25.49
C GLU A 175 -13.54 9.09 -25.34
N TYR A 176 -12.46 8.41 -25.74
CA TYR A 176 -12.35 6.95 -25.60
C TYR A 176 -12.35 6.51 -24.13
N ILE A 177 -11.61 7.22 -23.26
CA ILE A 177 -11.55 6.92 -21.82
C ILE A 177 -12.93 7.13 -21.18
N GLU A 178 -13.62 8.22 -21.50
CA GLU A 178 -14.97 8.50 -20.98
C GLU A 178 -16.01 7.44 -21.40
N GLN A 179 -15.87 6.84 -22.58
CA GLN A 179 -16.77 5.80 -23.05
C GLN A 179 -16.45 4.40 -22.50
N SER A 180 -15.21 4.19 -22.05
CA SER A 180 -14.70 2.87 -21.64
C SER A 180 -14.64 2.69 -20.12
N GLY A 181 -14.77 3.78 -19.35
CA GLY A 181 -14.86 3.78 -17.88
C GLY A 181 -16.28 3.69 -17.37
#